data_AF-A0A2P6S2Y7-F1
#
_entry.id   AF-A0A2P6S2Y7-F1
#
_cell.length_a   1.000
_cell.length_b   1.000
_cell.length_c   1.000
_cell.angle_alpha   90.00
_cell.angle_beta   90.00
_cell.angle_gamma   90.00
#
_symmetry.space_group_name_H-M   'P 1'
#
loop_
_entity.id
_entity.type
_entity.pdbx_description
1 polymer ?
#
loop_
_entity_poly.entity_id
_entity_poly.type
_entity_poly.pdbx_seq_one_letter_code
_entity_poly.pdbx_strand_id
1 'polypeptide(L)'
;MDYNTACKDKKKKTIDQSMLLCCKLFISESRNLAVLDAIERAARLDPESVIVNKFEDRAYNRVRYTIVSYVLHDSTGSAIYSPLHQTVLAMAEAAFGAINLEQHSGAHPRLGVVDDIVFHPLARASLDEAAWLAKAVAVDIGNKFQGCSSISICCSTPYRQGS
;
A
#
# COMPACT_ATOMS: atom_id res chain seq x y z
N MET A 1 7.31 27.86 -31.92
CA MET A 1 7.03 27.35 -30.56
C MET A 1 5.69 26.61 -30.62
N ASP A 2 5.36 25.75 -29.65
CA ASP A 2 4.06 25.04 -29.48
C ASP A 2 4.00 23.53 -29.81
N TYR A 3 5.05 22.77 -29.47
CA TYR A 3 4.98 21.30 -29.42
C TYR A 3 4.63 20.72 -28.04
N ASN A 4 4.36 21.57 -27.03
CA ASN A 4 4.33 21.17 -25.62
C ASN A 4 2.91 20.98 -25.03
N THR A 5 1.86 21.23 -25.79
CA THR A 5 0.46 21.19 -25.29
C THR A 5 -0.18 19.82 -25.48
N ALA A 6 0.03 19.17 -26.63
CA ALA A 6 -0.59 17.87 -26.95
C ALA A 6 -0.15 16.70 -26.04
N CYS A 7 1.07 16.75 -25.48
CA CYS A 7 1.55 15.72 -24.57
C CYS A 7 0.94 15.85 -23.17
N LYS A 8 0.65 17.08 -22.71
CA LYS A 8 -0.03 17.35 -21.43
C LYS A 8 -1.49 16.93 -21.45
N ASP A 9 -2.21 17.19 -22.55
CA ASP A 9 -3.63 16.84 -22.68
C ASP A 9 -3.86 15.33 -22.78
N LYS A 10 -2.98 14.58 -23.45
CA LYS A 10 -3.04 13.11 -23.47
C LYS A 10 -2.81 12.52 -22.07
N LYS A 11 -1.80 13.00 -21.33
CA LYS A 11 -1.48 12.53 -19.97
C LYS A 11 -2.62 12.79 -18.98
N LYS A 12 -3.30 13.94 -19.11
CA LYS A 12 -4.45 14.31 -18.27
C LYS A 12 -5.70 13.48 -18.57
N LYS A 13 -5.94 13.13 -19.85
CA LYS A 13 -7.02 12.22 -20.28
C LYS A 13 -6.81 10.77 -19.83
N THR A 14 -5.57 10.27 -19.80
CA THR A 14 -5.28 8.88 -19.38
C THR A 14 -5.52 8.66 -17.89
N ILE A 15 -5.19 9.65 -17.05
CA ILE A 15 -5.42 9.58 -15.59
C ILE A 15 -6.93 9.55 -15.27
N ASP A 16 -7.75 10.29 -16.02
CA ASP A 16 -9.21 10.35 -15.83
C ASP A 16 -9.92 9.02 -16.18
N GLN A 17 -9.25 8.12 -16.91
CA GLN A 17 -9.76 6.79 -17.24
C GLN A 17 -9.05 5.65 -16.50
N SER A 18 -8.10 5.95 -15.63
CA SER A 18 -7.29 4.94 -14.94
C SER A 18 -8.06 4.29 -13.79
N MET A 19 -8.03 2.96 -13.73
CA MET A 19 -8.45 2.20 -12.55
C MET A 19 -7.30 2.19 -11.56
N LEU A 20 -7.52 2.77 -10.39
CA LEU A 20 -6.50 2.95 -9.37
C LEU A 20 -6.87 2.15 -8.13
N LEU A 21 -5.86 1.57 -7.48
CA LEU A 21 -5.98 0.97 -6.17
C LEU A 21 -5.17 1.80 -5.18
N CYS A 22 -5.63 1.81 -3.94
CA CYS A 22 -4.93 2.42 -2.82
C CYS A 22 -4.69 1.35 -1.76
N CYS A 23 -3.48 1.30 -1.22
CA CYS A 23 -3.13 0.49 -0.06
C CYS A 23 -2.86 1.40 1.14
N LYS A 24 -3.55 1.14 2.24
CA LYS A 24 -3.18 1.66 3.56
C LYS A 24 -2.41 0.57 4.30
N LEU A 25 -1.12 0.81 4.48
CA LEU A 25 -0.21 -0.07 5.19
C LEU A 25 0.07 0.48 6.57
N PHE A 26 -0.24 -0.29 7.61
CA PHE A 26 -0.04 0.09 9.00
C PHE A 26 1.12 -0.70 9.61
N ILE A 27 2.11 0.02 10.10
CA ILE A 27 3.34 -0.55 10.65
C ILE A 27 3.51 -0.06 12.08
N SER A 28 3.85 -0.99 12.97
CA SER A 28 4.16 -0.75 14.37
C SER A 28 5.54 -0.08 14.53
N GLU A 29 5.74 1.10 13.95
CA GLU A 29 6.92 1.94 14.18
C GLU A 29 6.62 3.37 13.72
N SER A 30 6.98 4.40 14.50
CA SER A 30 6.90 5.81 14.07
C SER A 30 7.97 6.72 14.67
N ARG A 31 8.90 6.16 15.45
CA ARG A 31 9.94 6.89 16.18
C ARG A 31 11.32 6.67 15.56
N ASN A 32 11.61 5.46 15.10
CA ASN A 32 12.89 5.13 14.47
C ASN A 32 12.93 5.57 13.00
N LEU A 33 13.48 6.75 12.75
CA LEU A 33 13.56 7.33 11.41
C LEU A 33 14.35 6.45 10.42
N ALA A 34 15.40 5.75 10.85
CA ALA A 34 16.19 4.90 9.97
C ALA A 34 15.38 3.70 9.43
N VAL A 35 14.50 3.16 10.27
CA VAL A 35 13.55 2.09 9.89
C VAL A 35 12.51 2.64 8.93
N LEU A 36 11.92 3.80 9.23
CA LEU A 36 10.94 4.43 8.35
C LEU A 36 11.54 4.74 6.97
N ASP A 37 12.76 5.27 6.93
CA ASP A 37 13.49 5.55 5.69
C ASP A 37 13.77 4.27 4.90
N ALA A 38 14.09 3.15 5.56
CA ALA A 38 14.29 1.87 4.89
C ALA A 38 13.00 1.36 4.24
N ILE A 39 11.88 1.46 4.95
CA ILE A 39 10.55 1.09 4.44
C ILE A 39 10.16 1.99 3.25
N GLU A 40 10.35 3.30 3.35
CA GLU A 40 10.06 4.22 2.25
C GLU A 40 10.98 4.00 1.05
N ARG A 41 12.25 3.66 1.26
CA ARG A 41 13.16 3.28 0.16
C ARG A 41 12.68 2.02 -0.55
N ALA A 42 12.20 1.01 0.19
CA ALA A 42 11.64 -0.20 -0.41
C ALA A 42 10.42 0.11 -1.29
N ALA A 43 9.56 1.04 -0.87
CA ALA A 43 8.44 1.49 -1.68
C ALA A 43 8.88 2.17 -2.99
N ARG A 44 9.94 2.99 -2.92
CA ARG A 44 10.47 3.74 -4.05
C ARG A 44 11.22 2.89 -5.09
N LEU A 45 11.43 1.59 -4.84
CA LEU A 45 12.00 0.67 -5.82
C LEU A 45 11.10 0.51 -7.05
N ASP A 46 9.80 0.64 -6.85
CA ASP A 46 8.80 0.60 -7.90
C ASP A 46 8.30 2.03 -8.19
N PRO A 47 8.69 2.64 -9.32
CA PRO A 47 8.27 4.00 -9.66
C PRO A 47 6.78 4.11 -10.02
N GLU A 48 6.09 2.99 -10.23
CA GLU A 48 4.68 2.96 -10.58
C GLU A 48 3.77 2.97 -9.35
N SER A 49 4.33 2.77 -8.15
CA SER A 49 3.64 2.84 -6.87
C SER A 49 4.06 4.09 -6.09
N VAL A 50 3.10 4.97 -5.81
CA VAL A 50 3.40 6.28 -5.21
C VAL A 50 2.87 6.35 -3.79
N ILE A 51 3.74 6.66 -2.83
CA ILE A 51 3.30 7.06 -1.48
C ILE A 51 2.66 8.45 -1.60
N VAL A 52 1.34 8.53 -1.43
CA VAL A 52 0.58 9.78 -1.49
C VAL A 52 0.41 10.42 -0.12
N ASN A 53 0.54 9.65 0.96
CA ASN A 53 0.45 10.16 2.32
C ASN A 53 1.23 9.27 3.31
N LYS A 54 1.84 9.92 4.29
CA LYS A 54 2.45 9.30 5.47
C LYS A 54 1.83 9.94 6.70
N PHE A 55 1.24 9.13 7.56
CA PHE A 55 0.70 9.59 8.84
C PHE A 55 1.45 8.90 9.97
N GLU A 56 2.20 9.69 10.74
CA GLU A 56 3.01 9.21 11.85
C GLU A 56 2.31 9.51 13.16
N ASP A 57 1.96 8.45 13.90
CA ASP A 57 1.46 8.57 15.26
C ASP A 57 2.54 8.18 16.26
N ARG A 58 3.22 9.20 16.81
CA ARG A 58 4.32 9.05 17.77
C ARG A 58 3.86 8.51 19.13
N ALA A 59 2.63 8.84 19.54
CA ALA A 59 2.07 8.38 20.81
C ALA A 59 1.73 6.90 20.74
N TYR A 60 1.10 6.48 19.64
CA TYR A 60 0.73 5.09 19.39
C TYR A 60 1.90 4.23 18.86
N ASN A 61 3.04 4.84 18.52
CA ASN A 61 4.20 4.22 17.87
C ASN A 61 3.81 3.41 16.63
N ARG A 62 3.00 4.02 15.77
CA ARG A 62 2.41 3.42 14.57
C ARG A 62 2.45 4.41 13.42
N VAL A 63 2.88 3.97 12.25
CA VAL A 63 2.84 4.75 11.01
C VAL A 63 1.84 4.13 10.05
N ARG A 64 1.15 4.99 9.30
CA ARG A 64 0.30 4.59 8.19
C ARG A 64 0.84 5.19 6.90
N TYR A 65 1.20 4.34 5.96
CA TYR A 65 1.49 4.73 4.58
C TYR A 65 0.26 4.55 3.72
N THR A 66 -0.03 5.53 2.87
CA THR A 66 -1.06 5.45 1.83
C THR A 66 -0.34 5.42 0.49
N ILE A 67 -0.45 4.31 -0.22
CA ILE A 67 0.25 4.05 -1.48
C ILE A 67 -0.79 3.88 -2.57
N VAL A 68 -0.58 4.46 -3.75
CA VAL A 68 -1.51 4.39 -4.88
C VAL A 68 -0.78 3.91 -6.12
N SER A 69 -1.40 2.99 -6.86
CA SER A 69 -0.98 2.60 -8.21
C SER A 69 -2.18 2.20 -9.06
N TYR A 70 -1.93 1.85 -10.31
CA TYR A 70 -2.95 1.33 -11.22
C TYR A 70 -3.17 -0.16 -11.04
N VAL A 71 -4.27 -0.64 -11.61
CA VAL A 71 -4.55 -2.06 -11.83
C VAL A 71 -4.80 -2.29 -13.32
N LEU A 72 -4.23 -3.36 -13.86
CA LEU A 72 -4.45 -3.79 -15.24
C LEU A 72 -5.40 -4.98 -15.27
N HIS A 73 -6.18 -5.02 -16.34
CA HIS A 73 -7.11 -6.09 -16.64
C HIS A 73 -6.77 -6.77 -17.95
N ASP A 74 -7.14 -8.04 -18.06
CA ASP A 74 -7.11 -8.74 -19.34
C ASP A 74 -8.27 -8.31 -20.27
N SER A 75 -8.35 -8.92 -21.45
CA SER A 75 -9.43 -8.68 -22.41
C SER A 75 -10.82 -9.06 -21.92
N THR A 76 -10.92 -9.83 -20.83
CA THR A 76 -12.19 -10.23 -20.20
C THR A 76 -12.62 -9.28 -19.10
N GLY A 77 -11.77 -8.33 -18.72
CA GLY A 77 -12.01 -7.42 -17.61
C GLY A 77 -11.63 -8.01 -16.25
N SER A 78 -10.78 -9.04 -16.20
CA SER A 78 -10.28 -9.64 -14.96
C SER A 78 -8.96 -8.97 -14.56
N ALA A 79 -8.80 -8.60 -13.28
CA ALA A 79 -7.55 -8.03 -12.78
C ALA A 79 -6.41 -9.03 -12.89
N ILE A 80 -5.29 -8.62 -13.49
CA ILE A 80 -4.11 -9.48 -13.72
C ILE A 80 -2.84 -8.94 -13.09
N TYR A 81 -2.75 -7.63 -12.89
CA TYR A 81 -1.51 -7.01 -12.42
C TYR A 81 -1.76 -5.69 -11.71
N SER A 82 -1.02 -5.45 -10.62
CA SER A 82 -0.88 -4.14 -10.01
C SER A 82 0.53 -4.02 -9.42
N PRO A 83 1.26 -2.91 -9.69
CA PRO A 83 2.56 -2.66 -9.07
C PRO A 83 2.50 -2.60 -7.53
N LEU A 84 1.34 -2.24 -6.97
CA LEU A 84 1.11 -2.25 -5.52
C LEU A 84 1.42 -3.60 -4.86
N HIS A 85 1.26 -4.71 -5.58
CA HIS A 85 1.54 -6.03 -5.02
C HIS A 85 3.00 -6.13 -4.55
N GLN A 86 3.96 -5.89 -5.46
CA GLN A 86 5.37 -6.01 -5.15
C GLN A 86 5.83 -4.91 -4.18
N THR A 87 5.29 -3.71 -4.32
CA THR A 87 5.57 -2.60 -3.40
C THR A 87 5.20 -2.92 -1.96
N VAL A 88 3.98 -3.43 -1.72
CA VAL A 88 3.53 -3.79 -0.37
C VAL A 88 4.39 -4.92 0.21
N LEU A 89 4.73 -5.92 -0.59
CA LEU A 89 5.62 -7.01 -0.16
C LEU A 89 7.02 -6.49 0.22
N ALA A 90 7.62 -5.63 -0.59
CA ALA A 90 8.94 -5.06 -0.32
C ALA A 90 8.94 -4.19 0.95
N MET A 91 7.89 -3.38 1.15
CA MET A 91 7.74 -2.59 2.37
C MET A 91 7.55 -3.48 3.60
N ALA A 92 6.74 -4.53 3.50
CA ALA A 92 6.55 -5.49 4.58
C ALA A 92 7.85 -6.21 4.92
N GLU A 93 8.60 -6.68 3.91
CA GLU A 93 9.90 -7.32 4.08
C GLU A 93 10.91 -6.41 4.78
N ALA A 94 11.01 -5.14 4.35
CA ALA A 94 11.85 -4.14 5.00
C ALA A 94 11.43 -3.89 6.45
N ALA A 95 10.12 -3.86 6.74
CA ALA A 95 9.60 -3.70 8.09
C ALA A 95 9.95 -4.90 8.99
N PHE A 96 9.70 -6.13 8.52
CA PHE A 96 10.01 -7.35 9.25
C PHE A 96 11.50 -7.53 9.54
N GLY A 97 12.37 -7.12 8.61
CA GLY A 97 13.81 -7.19 8.80
C GLY A 97 14.39 -6.12 9.74
N ALA A 98 13.68 -5.01 9.95
CA ALA A 98 14.20 -3.84 10.66
C ALA A 98 13.56 -3.58 12.03
N ILE A 99 12.36 -4.12 12.29
CA ILE A 99 11.60 -3.87 13.53
C ILE A 99 11.69 -5.07 14.46
N ASN A 100 12.23 -4.84 15.66
CA ASN A 100 12.17 -5.81 16.76
C ASN A 100 10.97 -5.51 17.67
N LEU A 101 9.97 -6.39 17.67
CA LEU A 101 8.76 -6.22 18.49
C LEU A 101 9.01 -6.37 19.99
N GLU A 102 10.05 -7.06 20.43
CA GLU A 102 10.39 -7.23 21.86
C GLU A 102 10.79 -5.90 22.50
N GLN A 103 11.36 -5.00 21.71
CA GLN A 103 11.80 -3.67 22.15
C GLN A 103 10.75 -2.59 21.91
N HIS A 104 9.63 -2.94 21.28
CA HIS A 104 8.60 -1.98 20.91
C HIS A 104 7.69 -1.63 22.09
N SER A 105 7.50 -0.32 22.32
CA SER A 105 6.52 0.22 23.25
C SER A 105 5.65 1.31 22.61
N GLY A 106 4.33 1.16 22.69
CA GLY A 106 3.34 2.11 22.16
C GLY A 106 1.96 1.85 22.75
N ALA A 107 1.09 2.87 22.75
CA ALA A 107 -0.24 2.79 23.33
C ALA A 107 -1.27 2.02 22.46
N HIS A 108 -0.91 1.65 21.22
CA HIS A 108 -1.78 0.91 20.31
C HIS A 108 -1.71 -0.60 20.56
N PRO A 109 -2.86 -1.30 20.72
CA PRO A 109 -2.89 -2.76 20.62
C PRO A 109 -2.45 -3.20 19.22
N ARG A 110 -1.43 -4.06 19.13
CA ARG A 110 -0.83 -4.47 17.86
C ARG A 110 -0.91 -5.98 17.68
N LEU A 111 -1.03 -6.41 16.42
CA LEU A 111 -1.01 -7.82 16.05
C LEU A 111 0.41 -8.26 15.66
N GLY A 112 1.20 -7.36 15.06
CA GLY A 112 2.55 -7.67 14.59
C GLY A 112 3.36 -6.43 14.17
N VAL A 113 4.45 -6.67 13.44
CA VAL A 113 5.27 -5.58 12.85
C VAL A 113 4.43 -4.80 11.85
N VAL A 114 3.73 -5.51 10.97
CA VAL A 114 2.70 -4.98 10.09
C VAL A 114 1.36 -5.43 10.65
N ASP A 115 0.53 -4.49 11.07
CA ASP A 115 -0.75 -4.82 11.71
C ASP A 115 -1.86 -5.04 10.69
N ASP A 116 -2.01 -4.08 9.77
CA ASP A 116 -3.11 -4.01 8.83
C ASP A 116 -2.59 -3.63 7.44
N ILE A 117 -3.10 -4.33 6.43
CA ILE A 117 -2.95 -4.02 5.01
C ILE A 117 -4.35 -3.90 4.43
N VAL A 118 -4.76 -2.69 4.08
CA VAL A 118 -6.12 -2.42 3.61
C VAL A 118 -6.09 -1.87 2.20
N PHE A 119 -6.67 -2.62 1.27
CA PHE A 119 -6.83 -2.20 -0.12
C PHE A 119 -8.17 -1.51 -0.32
N HIS A 120 -8.14 -0.38 -1.01
CA HIS A 120 -9.29 0.44 -1.34
C HIS A 120 -9.33 0.68 -2.84
N PRO A 121 -10.48 0.44 -3.51
CA PRO A 121 -10.64 0.90 -4.87
C PRO A 121 -10.69 2.43 -4.93
N LEU A 122 -10.03 3.00 -5.93
CA LEU A 122 -10.07 4.41 -6.26
C LEU A 122 -10.51 4.61 -7.71
N ALA A 123 -11.02 5.81 -8.00
CA ALA A 123 -11.50 6.20 -9.32
C ALA A 123 -12.51 5.16 -9.89
N ARG A 124 -12.12 4.43 -10.93
CA ARG A 124 -12.98 3.47 -11.64
C ARG A 124 -12.79 2.01 -11.21
N ALA A 125 -11.87 1.73 -10.28
CA ALA A 125 -11.69 0.38 -9.76
C ALA A 125 -12.89 -0.02 -8.88
N SER A 126 -13.19 -1.30 -8.83
CA SER A 126 -14.23 -1.89 -7.98
C SER A 126 -13.64 -2.59 -6.77
N LEU A 127 -14.52 -3.00 -5.84
CA LEU A 127 -14.10 -3.76 -4.67
C LEU A 127 -13.49 -5.13 -5.05
N ASP A 128 -13.85 -5.68 -6.19
CA ASP A 128 -13.34 -6.98 -6.65
C ASP A 128 -11.85 -6.91 -7.02
N GLU A 129 -11.38 -5.83 -7.64
CA GLU A 129 -9.94 -5.65 -7.88
C GLU A 129 -9.16 -5.47 -6.57
N ALA A 130 -9.73 -4.75 -5.61
CA ALA A 130 -9.12 -4.59 -4.30
C ALA A 130 -9.07 -5.93 -3.53
N ALA A 131 -10.13 -6.74 -3.61
CA ALA A 131 -10.20 -8.07 -3.01
C ALA A 131 -9.21 -9.05 -3.68
N TRP A 132 -9.11 -9.00 -5.00
CA TRP A 132 -8.14 -9.77 -5.77
C TRP A 132 -6.71 -9.49 -5.30
N LEU A 133 -6.35 -8.20 -5.21
CA LEU A 133 -5.01 -7.80 -4.78
C LEU A 133 -4.76 -8.18 -3.31
N ALA A 134 -5.74 -7.98 -2.42
CA ALA A 134 -5.66 -8.37 -1.02
C ALA A 134 -5.37 -9.88 -0.87
N LYS A 135 -6.07 -10.72 -1.65
CA LYS A 135 -5.87 -12.16 -1.65
C LYS A 135 -4.48 -12.54 -2.17
N ALA A 136 -4.03 -11.92 -3.26
CA ALA A 136 -2.70 -12.17 -3.84
C ALA A 136 -1.59 -11.85 -2.83
N VAL A 137 -1.65 -10.68 -2.20
CA VAL A 137 -0.71 -10.23 -1.18
C VAL A 137 -0.73 -11.14 0.04
N ALA A 138 -1.92 -11.57 0.50
CA ALA A 138 -2.05 -12.46 1.65
C ALA A 138 -1.39 -13.83 1.41
N VAL A 139 -1.53 -14.39 0.20
CA VAL A 139 -0.86 -15.65 -0.17
C VAL A 139 0.66 -15.48 -0.13
N ASP A 140 1.20 -14.43 -0.75
CA ASP A 140 2.65 -14.22 -0.81
C ASP A 140 3.25 -13.91 0.55
N ILE A 141 2.57 -13.12 1.39
CA ILE A 141 2.98 -12.88 2.78
C ILE A 141 2.96 -14.18 3.58
N GLY A 142 1.87 -14.95 3.49
CA GLY A 142 1.73 -16.23 4.20
C GLY A 142 2.84 -17.22 3.81
N ASN A 143 3.24 -17.23 2.54
CA ASN A 143 4.32 -18.07 2.05
C ASN A 143 5.71 -17.59 2.48
N LYS A 144 5.97 -16.28 2.44
CA LYS A 144 7.28 -15.68 2.74
C LYS A 144 7.59 -15.58 4.23
N PHE A 145 6.60 -15.30 5.07
CA PHE A 145 6.78 -14.95 6.49
C PHE A 145 6.14 -15.98 7.44
N GLN A 146 6.22 -17.27 7.09
CA GLN A 146 5.63 -18.36 7.87
C GLN A 146 6.05 -18.30 9.36
N GLY A 147 5.05 -18.32 10.25
CA GLY A 147 5.26 -18.62 11.68
C GLY A 147 5.55 -17.46 12.65
N CYS A 148 5.56 -16.20 12.22
CA CYS A 148 5.90 -15.09 13.14
C CYS A 148 5.06 -13.81 13.06
N SER A 149 4.05 -13.75 12.17
CA SER A 149 3.39 -12.47 11.85
C SER A 149 1.87 -12.61 11.77
N SER A 150 1.17 -12.14 12.81
CA SER A 150 -0.27 -11.91 12.71
C SER A 150 -0.50 -10.59 11.97
N ILE A 151 -0.95 -10.66 10.71
CA ILE A 151 -1.29 -9.50 9.88
C ILE A 151 -2.76 -9.60 9.47
N SER A 152 -3.50 -8.51 9.62
CA SER A 152 -4.86 -8.36 9.09
C SER A 152 -4.79 -7.80 7.67
N ILE A 153 -5.33 -8.53 6.68
CA ILE A 153 -5.34 -8.11 5.27
C ILE A 153 -6.78 -8.08 4.79
N CYS A 154 -7.22 -6.91 4.32
CA CYS A 154 -8.62 -6.66 3.98
C CYS A 154 -8.74 -5.78 2.74
N CYS A 155 -9.92 -5.82 2.10
CA CYS A 155 -10.34 -4.80 1.16
C CYS A 155 -11.55 -4.06 1.73
N SER A 156 -11.68 -2.77 1.46
CA SER A 156 -12.86 -2.00 1.86
C SER A 156 -13.08 -0.82 0.92
N THR A 157 -14.32 -0.38 0.77
CA THR A 157 -14.58 0.90 0.11
C THR A 157 -14.07 2.02 1.01
N PRO A 158 -13.49 3.11 0.46
CA PRO A 158 -13.19 4.27 1.27
C PRO A 158 -14.49 4.77 1.88
N TYR A 159 -14.62 4.69 3.22
CA TYR A 159 -15.72 5.31 3.93
C TYR A 159 -15.73 6.79 3.54
N ARG A 160 -16.76 7.23 2.83
CA ARG A 160 -16.99 8.63 2.50
C ARG A 160 -17.25 9.31 3.83
N GLN A 161 -16.22 9.84 4.49
CA GLN A 161 -16.46 10.73 5.62
C GLN A 161 -17.36 11.85 5.10
N GLY A 162 -18.56 11.93 5.67
CA GLY A 162 -19.63 12.77 5.19
C GLY A 162 -19.20 14.22 5.07
N SER A 163 -19.71 14.85 4.02
CA SER A 163 -19.74 16.30 3.82
C SER A 163 -20.29 17.05 5.04
#